data_AF-A0A290ZJK3-F1
#
_entry.id   AF-A0A290ZJK3-F1
#
_cell.length_a   1.000
_cell.length_b   1.000
_cell.length_c   1.000
_cell.angle_alpha   90.00
_cell.angle_beta   90.00
_cell.angle_gamma   90.00
#
_symmetry.space_group_name_H-M   'P 1'
#
loop_
_entity.id
_entity.type
_entity.pdbx_description
1 polymer ?
#
loop_
_entity_poly.entity_id
_entity_poly.type
_entity_poly.pdbx_seq_one_letter_code
_entity_poly.pdbx_strand_id
1 'polypeptide(L)'
;MSECEYVFILGMDIMDRYLAFFAAHIDPAFREDTNTRIGNTLIALAYPDVILIGPPPFFRNAVVDVRKEGLEIEPDEYPLYRFLDENPEICERLVRDHEELGRFFARWNRQA
;
A
#
# COMPACT_ATOMS: atom_id res chain seq x y z
N MET A 1 22.68 8.68 20.92
CA MET A 1 21.45 8.11 20.34
C MET A 1 21.41 6.65 20.72
N SER A 2 20.29 6.21 21.29
CA SER A 2 20.11 4.83 21.73
C SER A 2 19.83 3.89 20.55
N GLU A 3 20.07 2.60 20.71
CA GLU A 3 19.72 1.58 19.70
C GLU A 3 18.22 1.59 19.39
N CYS A 4 17.38 1.88 20.38
CA CYS A 4 15.93 2.03 20.23
C CYS A 4 15.53 3.24 19.37
N GLU A 5 16.17 4.40 19.56
CA GLU A 5 15.93 5.57 18.71
C GLU A 5 16.34 5.30 17.25
N TYR A 6 17.45 4.60 17.04
CA TYR A 6 17.90 4.23 15.70
C TYR A 6 16.90 3.33 14.98
N VAL A 7 16.39 2.29 15.66
CA VAL A 7 15.38 1.38 15.09
C VAL A 7 14.08 2.13 14.78
N PHE A 8 13.68 3.08 15.63
CA PHE A 8 12.47 3.87 15.43
C PHE A 8 12.60 4.81 14.21
N ILE A 9 13.72 5.52 14.09
CA ILE A 9 13.98 6.43 12.96
C ILE A 9 14.10 5.64 11.66
N LEU A 10 14.82 4.51 11.65
CA LEU A 10 14.93 3.65 10.48
C LEU A 10 13.58 3.04 10.09
N GLY A 11 12.76 2.66 11.07
CA GLY A 11 11.39 2.18 10.83
C GLY A 11 10.51 3.23 10.19
N MET A 12 10.55 4.48 10.67
CA MET A 12 9.81 5.60 10.08
C MET A 12 10.27 5.90 8.65
N ASP A 13 11.58 5.98 8.41
CA ASP A 13 12.14 6.20 7.07
C ASP A 13 11.74 5.09 6.08
N ILE A 14 11.68 3.84 6.55
CA ILE A 14 11.22 2.70 5.76
C ILE A 14 9.71 2.79 5.47
N MET A 15 8.88 3.10 6.47
CA MET A 15 7.43 3.27 6.29
C MET A 15 7.11 4.42 5.32
N ASP A 16 7.80 5.54 5.47
CA ASP A 16 7.70 6.71 4.61
C ASP A 16 8.05 6.36 3.16
N ARG A 17 9.01 5.44 2.94
CA ARG A 17 9.35 4.94 1.60
C ARG A 17 8.25 4.11 0.96
N TYR A 18 7.55 3.27 1.70
CA TYR A 18 6.43 2.51 1.11
C TYR A 18 5.27 3.44 0.78
N LEU A 19 4.92 4.40 1.64
CA LEU A 19 3.89 5.39 1.33
C LEU A 19 4.30 6.26 0.13
N ALA A 20 5.56 6.71 0.06
CA ALA A 20 6.08 7.46 -1.08
C ALA A 20 6.02 6.67 -2.39
N PHE A 21 6.21 5.35 -2.35
CA PHE A 21 6.01 4.49 -3.51
C PHE A 21 4.57 4.56 -4.02
N PHE A 22 3.57 4.45 -3.15
CA PHE A 22 2.16 4.60 -3.55
C PHE A 22 1.88 6.02 -4.07
N ALA A 23 2.34 7.06 -3.37
CA ALA A 23 2.17 8.45 -3.77
C ALA A 23 2.77 8.78 -5.14
N ALA A 24 3.86 8.11 -5.51
CA ALA A 24 4.52 8.27 -6.81
C ALA A 24 3.79 7.58 -7.98
N HIS A 25 2.93 6.58 -7.69
CA HIS A 25 2.24 5.80 -8.72
C HIS A 25 0.73 6.08 -8.80
N ILE A 26 0.14 6.63 -7.74
CA ILE A 26 -1.26 7.06 -7.74
C ILE A 26 -1.33 8.47 -8.32
N ASP A 27 -1.89 8.59 -9.53
CA ASP A 27 -2.15 9.87 -10.16
C ASP A 27 -2.96 10.77 -9.21
N PRO A 28 -2.55 12.02 -8.96
CA PRO A 28 -3.31 12.96 -8.14
C PRO A 28 -4.80 13.06 -8.50
N ALA A 29 -5.16 12.89 -9.78
CA ALA A 29 -6.55 12.93 -10.24
C ALA A 29 -7.42 11.77 -9.74
N PHE A 30 -6.81 10.65 -9.33
CA PHE A 30 -7.48 9.43 -8.85
C PHE A 30 -7.29 9.19 -7.35
N ARG A 31 -6.83 10.20 -6.58
CA ARG A 31 -6.62 10.03 -5.14
C ARG A 31 -7.90 9.90 -4.32
N GLU A 32 -9.02 10.32 -4.89
CA GLU A 32 -10.35 10.15 -4.32
C GLU A 32 -10.98 8.78 -4.66
N ASP A 33 -10.34 8.00 -5.53
CA ASP A 33 -10.83 6.67 -5.89
C ASP A 33 -10.53 5.65 -4.79
N THR A 34 -11.40 4.65 -4.67
CA THR A 34 -11.23 3.51 -3.75
C THR A 34 -10.25 2.47 -4.26
N ASN A 35 -9.71 2.67 -5.47
CA ASN A 35 -8.77 1.76 -6.11
C ASN A 35 -7.73 2.50 -6.94
N THR A 36 -6.66 1.79 -7.28
CA THR A 36 -5.63 2.28 -8.18
C THR A 36 -5.01 1.12 -8.95
N ARG A 37 -4.17 1.44 -9.94
CA ARG A 37 -3.34 0.47 -10.64
C ARG A 37 -1.88 0.87 -10.57
N ILE A 38 -1.04 -0.07 -10.14
CA ILE A 38 0.41 0.04 -10.23
C ILE A 38 0.91 -1.01 -11.21
N GLY A 39 1.40 -0.54 -12.37
CA GLY A 39 1.65 -1.43 -13.50
C GLY A 39 0.35 -2.11 -13.91
N ASN A 40 0.33 -3.43 -13.80
CA ASN A 40 -0.83 -4.26 -14.12
C ASN A 40 -1.57 -4.79 -12.89
N THR A 41 -1.09 -4.47 -11.68
CA THR A 41 -1.76 -4.85 -10.44
C THR A 41 -2.83 -3.83 -10.09
N LEU A 42 -4.10 -4.26 -10.06
CA LEU A 42 -5.19 -3.49 -9.44
C LEU A 42 -5.12 -3.64 -7.92
N ILE A 43 -5.26 -2.53 -7.22
CA ILE A 43 -5.26 -2.44 -5.77
C ILE A 43 -6.58 -1.76 -5.39
N ALA A 44 -7.44 -2.45 -4.66
CA ALA A 44 -8.76 -1.92 -4.28
C ALA A 44 -8.97 -2.03 -2.78
N LEU A 45 -9.39 -0.93 -2.15
CA LEU A 45 -9.86 -0.92 -0.76
C LEU A 45 -11.32 -1.36 -0.74
N ALA A 46 -11.56 -2.56 -0.21
CA ALA A 46 -12.87 -3.12 0.07
C ALA A 46 -12.93 -3.42 1.58
N TYR A 47 -12.95 -2.36 2.39
CA TYR A 47 -12.76 -2.47 3.85
C TYR A 47 -13.68 -3.54 4.46
N PRO A 48 -13.16 -4.47 5.30
CA PRO A 48 -11.85 -4.43 5.95
C PRO A 48 -10.68 -5.03 5.16
N ASP A 49 -10.83 -5.30 3.86
CA ASP A 49 -9.81 -5.92 3.04
C ASP A 49 -9.20 -4.94 2.02
N VAL A 50 -7.92 -5.13 1.70
CA VAL A 50 -7.33 -4.63 0.46
C VAL A 50 -7.14 -5.81 -0.48
N ILE A 51 -7.75 -5.71 -1.66
CA ILE A 51 -7.71 -6.74 -2.70
C ILE A 51 -6.66 -6.35 -3.73
N LEU A 52 -5.72 -7.26 -3.97
CA LEU A 52 -4.65 -7.13 -4.95
C LEU A 52 -4.88 -8.13 -6.09
N ILE A 53 -5.07 -7.62 -7.30
CA ILE A 53 -5.40 -8.42 -8.49
C ILE A 53 -4.35 -8.18 -9.58
N GLY A 54 -3.58 -9.21 -9.93
CA GLY A 54 -2.59 -9.19 -11.01
C GLY A 54 -3.18 -9.46 -12.42
N PRO A 55 -2.35 -9.39 -13.49
CA PRO A 55 -2.81 -9.49 -14.90
C PRO A 55 -2.84 -10.89 -15.53
N PRO A 56 -3.94 -11.33 -16.19
CA PRO A 56 -4.11 -12.58 -16.98
C PRO A 56 -2.86 -13.24 -17.59
N PRO A 57 -2.59 -14.58 -17.47
CA PRO A 57 -3.35 -15.70 -16.82
C PRO A 57 -2.73 -16.33 -15.54
N PHE A 58 -1.54 -15.89 -15.08
CA PHE A 58 -0.85 -16.40 -13.89
C PHE A 58 -0.89 -15.40 -12.72
N PHE A 59 -1.95 -15.33 -11.91
CA PHE A 59 -1.91 -14.52 -10.68
C PHE A 59 -2.63 -15.21 -9.56
N ARG A 60 -2.03 -15.01 -8.39
CA ARG A 60 -2.60 -15.31 -7.10
C ARG A 60 -3.14 -13.98 -6.59
N ASN A 61 -4.45 -13.83 -6.58
CA ASN A 61 -5.06 -12.71 -5.87
C ASN A 61 -4.57 -12.75 -4.42
N ALA A 62 -4.19 -11.61 -3.89
CA ALA A 62 -3.91 -11.45 -2.47
C ALA A 62 -5.04 -10.63 -1.85
N VAL A 63 -5.52 -11.10 -0.70
CA VAL A 63 -6.49 -10.39 0.12
C VAL A 63 -5.78 -10.11 1.43
N VAL A 64 -5.60 -8.85 1.76
CA VAL A 64 -4.89 -8.41 2.95
C VAL A 64 -5.91 -7.83 3.92
N ASP A 65 -6.13 -8.51 5.05
CA ASP A 65 -6.98 -7.98 6.13
C ASP A 65 -6.29 -6.76 6.75
N VAL A 66 -6.98 -5.62 6.65
CA VAL A 66 -6.56 -4.30 7.14
C VAL A 66 -7.47 -3.76 8.23
N ARG A 67 -8.29 -4.62 8.86
CA ARG A 67 -9.17 -4.25 9.97
C ARG A 67 -8.35 -3.62 11.11
N LYS A 68 -8.83 -2.47 11.60
CA LYS A 68 -8.33 -1.84 12.84
C LYS A 68 -9.47 -1.71 13.85
N GLU A 69 -9.15 -1.94 15.12
CA GLU A 69 -10.11 -1.78 16.20
C GLU A 69 -10.57 -0.33 16.29
N GLY A 70 -11.88 -0.10 16.39
CA GLY A 70 -12.48 1.23 16.47
C GLY A 70 -12.54 2.00 15.14
N LEU A 71 -12.12 1.39 14.02
CA LEU A 71 -12.27 1.96 12.68
C LEU A 71 -13.45 1.32 11.95
N GLU A 72 -14.48 2.12 11.69
CA GLU A 72 -15.63 1.77 10.87
C GLU A 72 -15.57 2.58 9.58
N ILE A 73 -15.47 1.88 8.46
CA ILE A 73 -15.45 2.45 7.12
C ILE A 73 -16.54 1.76 6.32
N GLU A 74 -17.42 2.53 5.68
CA GLU A 74 -18.38 1.99 4.72
C GLU A 74 -17.62 1.51 3.47
N PRO A 75 -17.90 0.27 2.98
CA PRO A 75 -17.29 -0.24 1.76
C PRO A 75 -17.53 0.72 0.59
N ASP A 76 -16.51 0.88 -0.27
CA ASP A 76 -16.55 1.72 -1.47
C ASP A 76 -16.73 3.24 -1.26
N GLU A 77 -16.70 3.73 -0.02
CA GLU A 77 -16.82 5.17 0.27
C GLU A 77 -15.52 5.85 0.72
N TYR A 78 -14.46 5.08 0.94
CA TYR A 78 -13.20 5.61 1.47
C TYR A 78 -12.07 5.57 0.45
N PRO A 79 -11.44 6.71 0.14
CA PRO A 79 -10.35 6.74 -0.82
C PRO A 79 -9.16 5.89 -0.38
N LEU A 80 -8.64 5.07 -1.30
CA LEU A 80 -7.53 4.17 -1.01
C LEU A 80 -6.29 4.96 -0.59
N TYR A 81 -5.96 6.04 -1.30
CA TYR A 81 -4.75 6.82 -1.00
C TYR A 81 -4.81 7.42 0.39
N ARG A 82 -5.97 7.98 0.77
CA ARG A 82 -6.20 8.54 2.10
C ARG A 82 -6.03 7.47 3.19
N PHE A 83 -6.60 6.28 2.98
CA PHE A 83 -6.44 5.17 3.91
C PHE A 83 -4.96 4.79 4.12
N LEU A 84 -4.17 4.73 3.04
CA LEU A 84 -2.75 4.40 3.10
C LEU A 84 -1.92 5.50 3.80
N ASP A 85 -2.26 6.76 3.58
CA ASP A 85 -1.61 7.92 4.22
C ASP A 85 -1.86 7.95 5.72
N GLU A 86 -3.08 7.65 6.16
CA GLU A 86 -3.46 7.57 7.57
C GLU A 86 -2.94 6.29 8.26
N ASN A 87 -2.56 5.27 7.48
CA ASN A 87 -2.12 3.96 7.98
C ASN A 87 -0.89 3.44 7.20
N PRO A 88 0.26 4.14 7.28
CA PRO A 88 1.44 3.85 6.46
C PRO A 88 2.03 2.45 6.69
N GLU A 89 1.80 1.84 7.86
CA GLU A 89 2.21 0.46 8.16
C GLU A 89 1.58 -0.58 7.23
N ILE A 90 0.42 -0.27 6.65
CA ILE A 90 -0.28 -1.14 5.69
C ILE A 90 0.46 -1.15 4.36
N CYS A 91 1.08 -0.04 3.96
CA CYS A 91 1.80 0.07 2.69
C CYS A 91 2.88 -0.99 2.55
N GLU A 92 3.66 -1.22 3.62
CA GLU A 92 4.69 -2.25 3.64
C GLU A 92 4.10 -3.66 3.46
N ARG A 93 3.01 -3.96 4.18
CA ARG A 93 2.34 -5.26 4.09
C ARG A 93 1.85 -5.54 2.66
N LEU A 94 1.18 -4.57 2.02
CA LEU A 94 0.69 -4.71 0.65
C LEU A 94 1.82 -5.01 -0.34
N VAL A 95 2.96 -4.33 -0.20
CA VAL A 95 4.12 -4.53 -1.07
C VAL A 95 4.77 -5.90 -0.84
N ARG A 96 4.86 -6.35 0.42
CA ARG A 96 5.49 -7.63 0.78
C ARG A 96 4.61 -8.84 0.44
N ASP A 97 3.29 -8.71 0.57
CA ASP A 97 2.35 -9.82 0.38
C ASP A 97 2.00 -10.07 -1.10
N HIS A 98 2.40 -9.16 -2.01
CA HIS A 98 2.19 -9.30 -3.45
C HIS A 98 3.51 -9.21 -4.24
N GLU A 99 3.91 -10.34 -4.84
CA GLU A 99 5.21 -10.47 -5.51
C GLU A 99 5.46 -9.40 -6.58
N GLU A 100 4.46 -9.05 -7.38
CA GLU A 100 4.60 -8.03 -8.42
C GLU A 100 4.81 -6.62 -7.82
N LEU A 101 4.10 -6.29 -6.74
CA LEU A 101 4.27 -5.00 -6.06
C LEU A 101 5.64 -4.93 -5.41
N GLY A 102 6.10 -6.01 -4.78
CA GLY A 102 7.47 -6.13 -4.27
C GLY A 102 8.52 -5.89 -5.34
N ARG A 103 8.34 -6.44 -6.55
CA ARG A 103 9.23 -6.19 -7.70
C ARG A 103 9.19 -4.74 -8.18
N PHE A 104 8.00 -4.14 -8.28
CA PHE A 104 7.84 -2.72 -8.66
C PHE A 104 8.50 -1.80 -7.64
N PHE A 105 8.25 -2.01 -6.36
CA PHE A 105 8.87 -1.27 -5.27
C PHE A 105 10.40 -1.38 -5.31
N ALA A 106 10.95 -2.59 -5.43
CA ALA A 106 12.40 -2.78 -5.50
C ALA A 106 13.04 -2.13 -6.73
N ARG A 107 12.30 -1.98 -7.84
CA ARG A 107 12.78 -1.25 -9.02
C ARG A 107 12.73 0.26 -8.78
N TRP A 108 11.60 0.78 -8.29
CA TRP A 108 11.41 2.20 -8.00
C TRP A 108 12.41 2.69 -6.94
N ASN A 109 12.59 1.94 -5.86
CA ASN A 109 13.49 2.28 -4.75
C ASN A 109 14.98 2.29 -5.13
N ARG A 110 15.36 1.65 -6.25
CA ARG A 110 16.73 1.72 -6.81
C ARG A 110 16.96 2.97 -7.67
N GLN A 111 15.89 3.67 -8.03
CA GLN A 111 15.91 4.88 -8.87
C GLN A 111 15.68 6.16 -8.06
N ALA A 112 15.18 6.02 -6.82
CA ALA A 112 14.92 7.09 -5.87
C ALA A 112 16.16 7.47 -5.05
#